data_AF-A0A2D6XH11-F1
#
_entry.id   AF-A0A2D6XH11-F1
#
_cell.length_a   1.000
_cell.length_b   1.000
_cell.length_c   1.000
_cell.angle_alpha   90.00
_cell.angle_beta   90.00
_cell.angle_gamma   90.00
#
_symmetry.space_group_name_H-M   'P 1'
#
loop_
_entity.id
_entity.type
_entity.pdbx_description
1 polymer ?
#
loop_
_entity_poly.entity_id
_entity_poly.type
_entity_poly.pdbx_seq_one_letter_code
_entity_poly.pdbx_strand_id
1 'polypeptide(L)'
;MTNATDKDTVKFLNYELLSRLNAKAVKERRNRSLYMEKLPIDPKLVYPVVQTLLHNDIEIRTGILINCNDDIAWLDLTFKEFADLPSVPRAELADWDYDDDNNS
;
A
#
# COMPACT_ATOMS: atom_id res chain seq x y z
N MET A 1 -16.02 -2.60 21.09
CA MET A 1 -16.81 -2.91 19.87
C MET A 1 -15.91 -2.61 18.69
N THR A 2 -15.23 -3.62 18.16
CA THR A 2 -14.39 -3.51 16.96
C THR A 2 -15.25 -3.97 15.78
N ASN A 3 -15.62 -3.04 14.90
CA ASN A 3 -16.38 -3.36 13.70
C ASN A 3 -15.54 -4.28 12.81
N ALA A 4 -16.14 -5.39 12.37
CA ALA A 4 -15.49 -6.46 11.61
C ALA A 4 -15.12 -6.06 10.16
N THR A 5 -15.19 -4.79 9.77
CA THR A 5 -15.07 -4.34 8.38
C THR A 5 -13.64 -3.98 7.94
N ASP A 6 -12.71 -3.73 8.87
CA ASP A 6 -11.32 -3.36 8.50
C ASP A 6 -10.41 -4.56 8.20
N LYS A 7 -10.79 -5.78 8.58
CA LYS A 7 -9.97 -6.99 8.35
C LYS A 7 -10.05 -7.52 6.92
N ASP A 8 -11.09 -7.15 6.19
CA ASP A 8 -11.45 -7.73 4.90
C ASP A 8 -11.22 -6.77 3.74
N THR A 9 -10.45 -5.70 3.92
CA THR A 9 -10.08 -4.80 2.82
C THR A 9 -8.57 -4.65 2.70
N VAL A 10 -8.10 -4.46 1.46
CA VAL A 10 -6.70 -4.17 1.14
C VAL A 10 -6.62 -2.73 0.65
N LYS A 11 -5.87 -1.90 1.37
CA LYS A 11 -5.54 -0.53 0.95
C LYS A 11 -4.48 -0.58 -0.15
N PHE A 12 -4.55 0.34 -1.10
CA PHE A 12 -3.59 0.41 -2.19
C PHE A 12 -3.31 1.86 -2.62
N LEU A 13 -2.29 2.03 -3.44
CA LEU A 13 -1.95 3.30 -4.08
C LEU A 13 -1.85 3.09 -5.58
N ASN A 14 -2.43 3.98 -6.38
CA ASN A 14 -2.03 4.11 -7.77
C ASN A 14 -0.81 5.03 -7.88
N TYR A 15 -0.22 5.12 -9.08
CA TYR A 15 0.97 5.94 -9.31
C TYR A 15 0.81 7.41 -8.89
N GLU A 16 -0.33 8.04 -9.25
CA GLU A 16 -0.58 9.45 -8.93
C GLU A 16 -0.62 9.67 -7.41
N LEU A 17 -1.33 8.80 -6.69
CA LEU A 17 -1.44 8.86 -5.24
C LEU A 17 -0.09 8.63 -4.56
N LEU A 18 0.65 7.61 -5.02
CA LEU A 18 1.99 7.29 -4.53
C LEU A 18 2.94 8.47 -4.73
N SER A 19 2.99 9.04 -5.93
CA SER A 19 3.83 10.19 -6.27
C SER A 19 3.48 11.42 -5.43
N ARG A 20 2.19 11.73 -5.29
CA ARG A 20 1.71 12.87 -4.49
C ARG A 20 2.03 12.74 -3.01
N LEU A 21 1.76 11.56 -2.41
CA LEU A 21 2.05 11.30 -1.00
C LEU A 21 3.55 11.27 -0.73
N ASN A 22 4.33 10.70 -1.65
CA ASN A 22 5.78 10.71 -1.55
C ASN A 22 6.36 12.12 -1.60
N ALA A 23 5.93 12.95 -2.56
CA ALA A 23 6.39 14.34 -2.67
C ALA A 23 6.07 15.14 -1.39
N LYS A 24 4.90 14.87 -0.79
CA LYS A 24 4.53 15.48 0.51
C LYS A 24 5.42 14.99 1.65
N ALA A 25 5.70 13.68 1.74
CA ALA A 25 6.59 13.12 2.75
C ALA A 25 8.01 13.70 2.66
N VAL A 26 8.55 13.88 1.44
CA VAL A 26 9.83 14.56 1.20
C VAL A 26 9.79 16.02 1.66
N LYS A 27 8.73 16.76 1.26
CA LYS A 27 8.56 18.17 1.63
C LYS A 27 8.50 18.37 3.15
N GLU A 28 7.82 17.46 3.84
CA GLU A 28 7.63 17.48 5.30
C GLU A 28 8.80 16.84 6.06
N ARG A 29 9.81 16.30 5.35
CA ARG A 29 10.99 15.64 5.94
C ARG A 29 10.61 14.47 6.87
N ARG A 30 9.62 13.67 6.47
CA ARG A 30 9.22 12.47 7.21
C ARG A 30 10.33 11.42 7.21
N ASN A 31 10.28 10.46 8.14
CA ASN A 31 11.36 9.49 8.29
C ASN A 31 11.51 8.54 7.09
N ARG A 32 10.40 8.22 6.41
CA ARG A 32 10.40 7.42 5.18
C ARG A 32 9.71 8.12 4.03
N SER A 33 10.45 8.18 2.92
CA SER A 33 10.03 8.57 1.59
C SER A 33 10.73 7.67 0.57
N LEU A 34 10.25 7.69 -0.66
CA LEU A 34 10.72 6.88 -1.77
C LEU A 34 11.55 7.71 -2.74
N TYR A 35 12.59 7.08 -3.28
CA TYR A 35 13.30 7.60 -4.45
C TYR A 35 12.72 6.95 -5.70
N MET A 36 11.60 7.48 -6.18
CA MET A 36 10.71 6.86 -7.17
C MET A 36 11.45 6.41 -8.44
N GLU A 37 12.39 7.20 -8.92
CA GLU A 37 13.19 6.93 -10.13
C GLU A 37 14.22 5.81 -9.98
N LYS A 38 14.41 5.26 -8.77
CA LYS A 38 15.22 4.06 -8.52
C LYS A 38 14.40 2.81 -8.25
N LEU A 39 13.08 2.92 -8.25
CA LEU A 39 12.17 1.81 -7.97
C LEU A 39 11.52 1.33 -9.27
N PRO A 40 11.17 0.04 -9.38
CA PRO A 40 10.48 -0.54 -10.53
C PRO A 40 8.99 -0.13 -10.57
N ILE A 41 8.70 1.17 -10.52
CA ILE A 41 7.35 1.71 -10.45
C ILE A 41 6.79 1.93 -11.86
N ASP A 42 5.86 1.09 -12.28
CA ASP A 42 5.04 1.28 -13.49
C ASP A 42 3.78 2.14 -13.25
N PRO A 43 3.62 3.29 -13.94
CA PRO A 43 2.46 4.18 -13.81
C PRO A 43 1.08 3.54 -14.05
N LYS A 44 1.01 2.37 -14.70
CA LYS A 44 -0.24 1.66 -14.99
C LYS A 44 -0.68 0.69 -13.89
N LEU A 45 0.18 0.45 -12.89
CA LEU A 45 -0.09 -0.52 -11.83
C LEU A 45 -0.66 0.15 -10.57
N VAL A 46 -1.23 -0.69 -9.71
CA VAL A 46 -1.57 -0.37 -8.33
C VAL A 46 -0.62 -1.09 -7.39
N TYR A 47 -0.39 -0.48 -6.23
CA TYR A 47 0.59 -0.90 -5.25
C TYR A 47 -0.11 -1.16 -3.92
N PRO A 48 -0.34 -2.43 -3.55
CA PRO A 48 -1.04 -2.75 -2.32
C PRO A 48 -0.18 -2.44 -1.09
N VAL A 49 -0.86 -2.00 -0.03
CA VAL A 49 -0.29 -1.89 1.30
C VAL A 49 -0.32 -3.27 1.95
N VAL A 50 0.86 -3.82 2.20
CA VAL A 50 1.02 -5.17 2.77
C VAL A 50 1.41 -5.14 4.24
N GLN A 51 1.94 -4.01 4.73
CA GLN A 51 2.36 -3.85 6.12
C GLN A 51 2.07 -2.44 6.64
N THR A 52 1.71 -2.33 7.91
CA THR A 52 1.49 -1.05 8.58
C THR A 52 2.07 -1.08 9.99
N LEU A 53 2.77 -0.03 10.37
CA LEU A 53 3.29 0.16 11.72
C LEU A 53 2.96 1.57 12.21
N LEU A 54 2.40 1.68 13.41
CA LEU A 54 2.32 2.95 14.11
C LEU A 54 3.74 3.45 14.40
N HIS A 55 4.12 4.60 13.86
CA HIS A 55 5.46 5.15 13.97
C HIS A 55 5.44 6.47 14.74
N ASN A 56 6.13 6.49 15.89
CA ASN A 56 6.30 7.66 16.77
C ASN A 56 4.99 8.34 17.22
N ASP A 57 3.86 7.62 17.27
CA ASP A 57 2.53 8.13 17.64
C ASP A 57 1.98 9.28 16.78
N ILE A 58 2.63 9.61 15.65
CA ILE A 58 2.26 10.72 14.76
C ILE A 58 1.99 10.27 13.33
N GLU A 59 2.53 9.12 12.93
CA GLU A 59 2.52 8.63 11.55
C GLU A 59 2.22 7.13 11.49
N ILE A 60 1.77 6.67 10.32
CA ILE A 60 1.66 5.27 9.94
C ILE A 60 2.75 4.99 8.90
N ARG A 61 3.71 4.16 9.27
CA ARG A 61 4.68 3.59 8.35
C ARG A 61 4.00 2.53 7.49
N THR A 62 3.97 2.77 6.19
CA THR A 62 3.25 1.98 5.20
C THR A 62 4.24 1.20 4.35
N GLY A 63 4.17 -0.12 4.41
CA GLY A 63 4.93 -1.04 3.55
C GLY A 63 4.13 -1.36 2.30
N ILE A 64 4.70 -1.01 1.14
CA ILE A 64 4.05 -1.04 -0.16
C ILE A 64 4.76 -2.07 -1.03
N LEU A 65 4.02 -3.02 -1.60
CA LEU A 65 4.56 -3.98 -2.56
C LEU A 65 4.79 -3.28 -3.90
N ILE A 66 6.02 -3.27 -4.39
CA ILE A 66 6.42 -2.50 -5.59
C ILE A 66 6.73 -3.37 -6.82
N ASN A 67 6.79 -4.69 -6.67
CA ASN A 67 6.95 -5.63 -7.79
C ASN A 67 6.43 -7.02 -7.41
N CYS A 68 6.53 -7.97 -8.35
CA CYS A 68 6.13 -9.37 -8.16
C CYS A 68 7.14 -10.23 -7.37
N ASN A 69 8.29 -9.68 -6.97
CA ASN A 69 9.32 -10.37 -6.20
C ASN A 69 9.23 -10.08 -4.70
N ASP A 70 8.07 -9.61 -4.23
CA ASP A 70 7.82 -9.27 -2.83
C ASP A 70 8.68 -8.12 -2.26
N ASP A 71 9.23 -7.26 -3.12
CA ASP A 71 9.98 -6.08 -2.64
C ASP A 71 9.04 -5.06 -2.00
N ILE A 72 9.39 -4.64 -0.77
CA ILE A 72 8.62 -3.68 0.02
C ILE A 72 9.32 -2.32 0.06
N ALA A 73 8.62 -1.29 -0.39
CA ALA A 73 9.00 0.11 -0.24
C ALA A 73 8.26 0.74 0.96
N TRP A 74 8.96 1.59 1.71
CA TRP A 74 8.42 2.19 2.93
C TRP A 74 8.10 3.67 2.75
N LEU A 75 6.87 4.06 3.08
CA LEU A 75 6.39 5.44 3.04
C LEU A 75 5.67 5.78 4.34
N ASP A 76 6.06 6.88 4.99
CA ASP A 76 5.38 7.33 6.21
C ASP A 76 4.22 8.28 5.84
N LEU A 77 3.02 7.93 6.32
CA LEU A 77 1.77 8.66 6.09
C LEU A 77 1.23 9.24 7.40
N THR A 78 0.54 10.37 7.35
CA THR A 78 -0.29 10.77 8.49
C THR A 78 -1.47 9.81 8.68
N PHE A 79 -2.05 9.76 9.87
CA PHE A 79 -3.28 8.99 10.13
C PHE A 79 -4.39 9.28 9.12
N LYS A 80 -4.58 10.58 8.79
CA LYS A 80 -5.60 11.00 7.84
C LYS A 80 -5.31 10.47 6.44
N GLU A 81 -4.07 10.62 5.96
CA GLU A 81 -3.69 10.13 4.63
C GLU A 81 -3.85 8.61 4.51
N PHE A 82 -3.50 7.87 5.56
CA PHE A 82 -3.69 6.42 5.59
C PHE A 82 -5.18 6.03 5.60
N ALA A 83 -5.99 6.71 6.42
CA ALA A 83 -7.44 6.48 6.48
C ALA A 83 -8.10 6.73 5.12
N ASP A 84 -7.67 7.77 4.41
CA ASP A 84 -8.19 8.17 3.10
C ASP A 84 -7.69 7.31 1.92
N LEU A 85 -6.77 6.36 2.14
CA LEU A 85 -6.31 5.47 1.05
C LEU A 85 -7.48 4.65 0.49
N PRO A 86 -7.57 4.50 -0.84
CA PRO A 86 -8.55 3.63 -1.47
C PRO A 86 -8.31 2.19 -1.02
N SER A 87 -9.37 1.40 -1.01
CA SER A 87 -9.35 0.02 -0.56
C SER A 87 -10.36 -0.82 -1.32
N VAL A 88 -10.01 -2.08 -1.57
CA VAL A 88 -10.91 -3.09 -2.15
C VAL A 88 -11.16 -4.21 -1.15
N PRO A 89 -12.32 -4.85 -1.16
CA PRO A 89 -12.54 -6.08 -0.41
C PRO A 89 -11.51 -7.15 -0.80
N ARG A 90 -10.94 -7.84 0.19
CA ARG A 90 -10.00 -8.95 0.00
C ARG A 90 -10.65 -10.12 -0.74
N ALA A 91 -11.96 -10.31 -0.59
CA ALA A 91 -12.72 -11.31 -1.33
C ALA A 91 -12.64 -11.11 -2.86
N GLU A 92 -12.56 -9.86 -3.34
CA GLU A 92 -12.41 -9.56 -4.78
C GLU A 92 -11.02 -9.87 -5.32
N LEU A 93 -10.03 -10.11 -4.44
CA LEU A 93 -8.68 -10.56 -4.82
C LEU A 93 -8.56 -12.09 -4.85
N ALA A 94 -9.40 -12.80 -4.08
CA ALA A 94 -9.35 -14.27 -3.97
C ALA A 94 -9.87 -14.98 -5.23
N ASP A 95 -10.67 -14.30 -6.05
CA ASP A 95 -11.11 -14.80 -7.35
C ASP A 95 -9.96 -14.90 -8.38
N TRP A 96 -8.76 -14.40 -8.05
CA TRP A 96 -7.56 -14.51 -8.90
C TRP A 96 -6.67 -15.71 -8.57
N ASP A 97 -6.96 -16.44 -7.48
CA ASP A 97 -6.18 -17.59 -6.99
C ASP A 97 -6.87 -18.96 -7.23
N TYR A 98 -7.82 -19.05 -8.18
CA TYR A 98 -8.46 -20.32 -8.54
C TYR A 98 -8.28 -20.68 -10.03
N ASP A 99 -7.07 -21.09 -10.36
CA ASP A 99 -6.81 -22.13 -11.37
C ASP A 99 -5.75 -23.07 -10.77
N ASP A 100 -6.17 -23.87 -9.77
CA ASP A 100 -5.43 -25.08 -9.40
C ASP A 100 -5.85 -26.16 -10.41
N ASP A 101 -5.05 -26.29 -11.47
CA ASP A 101 -5.01 -27.46 -12.35
C ASP A 101 -4.94 -28.73 -11.48
N ASN A 102 -6.03 -29.49 -11.37
CA ASN A 102 -6.02 -30.96 -11.20
C ASN A 102 -7.43 -31.57 -11.18
N ASN A 103 -7.97 -31.85 -12.37
CA ASN A 103 -8.78 -33.06 -12.57
C ASN A 103 -8.64 -33.58 -14.01
N SER A 104 -7.61 -34.38 -14.27
CA SER A 104 -7.54 -35.35 -15.37
C SER A 104 -6.69 -36.54 -14.95
#